data_AF-A0A7L5RU79-F1
#
_entry.id   AF-A0A7L5RU79-F1
#
_cell.length_a   1.000
_cell.length_b   1.000
_cell.length_c   1.000
_cell.angle_alpha   90.00
_cell.angle_beta   90.00
_cell.angle_gamma   90.00
#
_symmetry.space_group_name_H-M   'P 1'
#
loop_
_entity.id
_entity.type
_entity.pdbx_description
1 polymer ?
#
loop_
_entity_poly.entity_id
_entity_poly.type
_entity_poly.pdbx_seq_one_letter_code
_entity_poly.pdbx_strand_id
1 'polypeptide(L)' 'MSRYEVSSNLTVSFNLNNALNKEYFSTVASNYGTFEAPRNLTAAIKYSF' A
#
# COMPACT_ATOMS: atom_id res chain seq x y z
N MET A 1 2.91 -6.88 -2.02
CA MET A 1 2.90 -6.87 -0.54
C MET A 1 3.89 -7.92 -0.07
N SER A 2 4.86 -7.54 0.77
CA SER A 2 5.81 -8.46 1.42
C SER A 2 5.40 -8.63 2.88
N ARG A 3 5.30 -9.85 3.37
CA ARG A 3 4.98 -10.15 4.77
C ARG A 3 6.01 -11.14 5.30
N TYR A 4 6.54 -10.84 6.48
CA TYR A 4 7.55 -11.65 7.15
C TYR A 4 7.12 -11.94 8.59
N GLU A 5 7.09 -13.22 8.94
CA GLU A 5 6.83 -13.68 10.30
C GLU A 5 8.17 -13.81 11.02
N VAL A 6 8.45 -12.86 11.92
CA VAL A 6 9.71 -12.83 12.69
C VAL A 6 9.66 -13.89 13.79
N SER A 7 8.49 -14.12 14.37
CA SER A 7 8.24 -15.14 15.39
C SER A 7 6.75 -15.48 15.41
N SER A 8 6.37 -16.56 16.10
CA SER A 8 4.97 -17.01 16.25
C SER A 8 4.01 -15.91 16.73
N ASN A 9 4.54 -14.90 17.41
CA ASN A 9 3.80 -13.78 17.99
C ASN A 9 4.08 -12.44 17.28
N LEU A 10 4.99 -12.38 16.31
CA LEU A 10 5.42 -11.12 15.67
C LEU A 10 5.43 -11.25 14.14
N THR A 11 4.50 -10.55 13.51
CA THR A 11 4.43 -10.40 12.05
C THR A 11 4.78 -8.96 11.67
N VAL A 12 5.66 -8.81 10.68
CA VAL A 12 5.93 -7.53 10.02
C VAL A 12 5.43 -7.60 8.58
N SER A 13 4.78 -6.56 8.10
CA SER A 13 4.24 -6.48 6.73
C SER A 13 4.62 -5.16 6.10
N PHE A 14 5.09 -5.21 4.85
CA PHE A 14 5.39 -4.07 4.01
C PHE A 14 4.47 -4.10 2.79
N ASN A 15 3.70 -3.04 2.61
CA ASN A 15 2.93 -2.81 1.41
C ASN A 15 3.55 -1.66 0.62
N LEU A 16 3.83 -1.89 -0.66
CA LEU A 16 4.27 -0.87 -1.58
C LEU A 16 3.17 -0.74 -2.63
N ASN A 17 2.42 0.35 -2.59
CA ASN A 17 1.42 0.65 -3.60
C ASN A 17 2.03 1.58 -4.65
N ASN A 18 1.58 1.41 -5.89
CA ASN A 18 2.06 2.16 -7.05
C ASN A 18 3.60 2.10 -7.20
N ALA A 19 4.16 0.88 -7.24
CA ALA A 19 5.61 0.62 -7.25
C ALA A 19 6.35 1.29 -8.42
N LEU A 20 5.69 1.42 -9.58
CA LEU A 20 6.21 2.07 -10.78
C LEU A 20 5.95 3.59 -10.79
N ASN A 21 5.36 4.14 -9.72
CA ASN A 21 4.95 5.54 -9.59
C ASN A 21 4.22 6.04 -10.83
N LYS A 22 3.25 5.26 -11.30
CA LYS A 22 2.45 5.58 -12.47
C LYS A 22 1.32 6.50 -12.04
N GLU A 23 1.19 7.63 -12.71
CA GLU A 23 0.02 8.48 -12.59
C GLU A 23 -1.09 7.92 -13.49
N TYR A 24 -2.25 7.65 -12.88
CA TYR A 24 -3.46 7.24 -13.59
C TYR A 24 -4.68 7.86 -12.90
N PHE A 25 -5.74 8.07 -13.68
CA PHE A 25 -7.01 8.54 -13.16
C PHE A 25 -7.73 7.40 -12.44
N SER A 26 -8.12 7.62 -11.18
CA SER A 26 -8.89 6.66 -10.37
C SER A 26 -10.36 6.63 -10.80
N THR A 27 -10.88 7.83 -11.03
CA THR A 27 -12.30 8.08 -11.29
C THR A 27 -12.37 9.17 -12.33
N VAL A 28 -13.14 8.94 -13.39
CA VAL A 28 -13.45 9.94 -14.41
C VAL A 28 -14.95 10.24 -14.29
N ALA A 29 -15.29 11.42 -13.81
CA ALA A 29 -16.68 11.89 -13.69
C ALA A 29 -16.89 13.09 -14.60
N SER A 30 -17.56 12.88 -15.73
CA SER A 30 -17.81 13.85 -16.81
C SER A 30 -16.60 14.68 -17.25
N ASN A 31 -16.27 15.77 -16.54
CA ASN A 31 -15.21 16.72 -16.87
C ASN A 31 -14.10 16.81 -15.80
N TYR A 32 -14.19 16.03 -14.71
CA TYR A 32 -13.22 16.04 -13.63
C TYR A 32 -12.75 14.62 -13.33
N GLY A 33 -11.44 14.46 -13.25
CA GLY A 33 -10.80 13.20 -12.86
C GLY A 33 -9.96 13.42 -11.61
N THR A 34 -10.05 12.50 -10.65
CA THR A 34 -9.18 12.51 -9.47
C THR A 34 -7.99 11.59 -9.73
N PHE A 35 -6.78 12.11 -9.52
CA PHE A 35 -5.56 11.31 -9.56
C PHE A 35 -5.54 10.32 -8.40
N GLU A 36 -5.06 9.11 -8.66
CA GLU A 36 -4.78 8.16 -7.57
C GLU A 36 -3.59 8.56 -6.73
N ALA A 37 -3.50 7.94 -5.54
CA ALA A 37 -2.41 8.17 -4.63
C ALA A 37 -1.06 7.86 -5.32
N PRO A 38 -0.06 8.75 -5.18
CA PRO A 38 1.28 8.49 -5.66
C PRO A 38 1.91 7.31 -4.91
N ARG A 39 3.13 6.90 -5.31
CA ARG A 39 3.85 5.78 -4.67
C ARG A 39 3.86 5.93 -3.16
N ASN A 40 3.27 4.96 -2.47
CA ASN A 40 3.21 4.93 -1.02
C ASN A 40 3.75 3.61 -0.48
N LEU A 41 4.48 3.72 0.63
CA LEU A 41 5.05 2.60 1.38
C LEU A 41 4.36 2.57 2.74
N THR A 42 3.74 1.44 3.07
CA THR A 42 3.13 1.18 4.36
C THR A 42 3.89 0.06 5.04
N ALA A 43 4.39 0.30 6.25
CA ALA A 43 4.93 -0.74 7.12
C ALA A 43 3.95 -0.97 8.28
N ALA A 44 3.64 -2.22 8.56
CA ALA A 44 2.75 -2.62 9.64
C ALA A 44 3.43 -3.70 10.48
N ILE A 45 3.32 -3.57 11.81
CA ILE A 45 3.82 -4.54 12.77
C ILE A 45 2.61 -5.05 13.54
N LYS A 46 2.43 -6.38 13.56
CA LYS A 46 1.36 -7.04 14.30
C LYS A 46 1.98 -7.97 15.33
N TYR A 47 1.70 -7.70 16.59
CA TYR A 47 2.01 -8.58 17.71
C TYR A 47 0.75 -9.33 18.15
N SER A 48 0.85 -10.60 18.51
CA SER A 48 -0.29 -11.43 18.96
C SER A 48 0.11 -12.19 20.22
N PHE A 49 -0.70 -12.07 21.28
CA PHE A 49 -0.47 -12.62 22.61
C PHE A 49 -1.22 -13.93 22.84
#